data_AF-A0A356PWM0-F1
#
_entry.id   AF-A0A356PWM0-F1
#
_cell.length_a   1.000
_cell.length_b   1.000
_cell.length_c   1.000
_cell.angle_alpha   90.00
_cell.angle_beta   90.00
_cell.angle_gamma   90.00
#
_symmetry.space_group_name_H-M   'P 1'
#
loop_
_entity.id
_entity.type
_entity.pdbx_description
1 polymer ?
#
loop_
_entity_poly.entity_id
_entity_poly.type
_entity_poly.pdbx_seq_one_letter_code
_entity_poly.pdbx_strand_id
1 'polypeptide(L)'
;QMVEFYFILAAVAVVSGGIFWRLLIGSLVMLVAGYAGEAGLVNAWLGFVVGMAGWFYILYEIFAGEAGKASAEQAPASVQSAFSTMRWIVTIGWAIYPLGYFLGYLNGAADAVTLNVIYNIADVVNKIAFVAVIWAAANAEASEAKA
;
A
#
# COMPACT_ATOMS: atom_id res chain seq x y z
N GLN A 1 5.89 -2.83 -2.72
CA GLN A 1 5.31 -2.37 -1.44
C GLN A 1 4.46 -3.43 -0.73
N MET A 2 3.22 -3.77 -1.14
CA MET A 2 2.40 -4.72 -0.35
C MET A 2 2.98 -6.14 -0.27
N VAL A 3 3.47 -6.66 -1.40
CA VAL A 3 4.11 -7.97 -1.44
C VAL A 3 5.45 -7.99 -0.69
N GLU A 4 6.21 -6.90 -0.81
CA GLU A 4 7.46 -6.69 -0.06
C GLU A 4 7.21 -6.69 1.45
N PHE A 5 6.16 -6.00 1.89
CA PHE A 5 5.72 -5.99 3.28
C PHE A 5 5.34 -7.38 3.79
N TYR A 6 4.63 -8.18 2.98
CA TYR A 6 4.34 -9.59 3.31
C TYR A 6 5.63 -10.38 3.57
N PHE A 7 6.64 -10.24 2.71
CA PHE A 7 7.91 -10.95 2.89
C PHE A 7 8.67 -10.51 4.15
N ILE A 8 8.61 -9.23 4.50
CA ILE A 8 9.20 -8.71 5.75
C ILE A 8 8.50 -9.34 6.95
N LEU A 9 7.16 -9.36 6.98
CA LEU A 9 6.42 -10.02 8.05
C LEU A 9 6.70 -11.52 8.12
N ALA A 10 6.76 -12.19 6.98
CA ALA A 10 7.04 -13.63 6.90
C ALA A 10 8.44 -13.99 7.42
N ALA A 11 9.37 -13.02 7.43
CA ALA A 11 10.71 -13.22 7.98
C ALA A 11 10.76 -13.16 9.52
N VAL A 12 9.80 -12.48 10.16
CA VAL A 12 9.80 -12.21 11.61
C VAL A 12 8.60 -12.82 12.36
N ALA A 13 7.59 -13.31 11.63
CA ALA A 13 6.39 -13.92 12.18
C ALA A 13 5.87 -15.03 11.26
N VAL A 14 5.08 -15.95 11.82
CA VAL A 14 4.39 -16.99 11.03
C VAL A 14 3.15 -16.37 10.39
N VAL A 15 3.17 -16.18 9.07
CA VAL A 15 2.06 -15.59 8.31
C VAL A 15 1.50 -16.58 7.28
N SER A 16 0.19 -16.54 7.05
CA SER A 16 -0.46 -17.44 6.09
C SER A 16 -0.12 -17.04 4.66
N GLY A 17 0.20 -18.03 3.80
CA GLY A 17 0.40 -17.81 2.36
C GLY A 17 -0.84 -17.24 1.65
N GLY A 18 -2.03 -17.37 2.26
CA GLY A 18 -3.25 -16.72 1.76
C GLY A 18 -3.17 -15.19 1.81
N ILE A 19 -2.48 -14.61 2.80
CA ILE A 19 -2.29 -13.15 2.88
C ILE A 19 -1.54 -12.64 1.65
N PHE A 20 -0.48 -13.34 1.21
CA PHE A 20 0.26 -12.99 0.00
C PHE A 20 -0.64 -12.87 -1.22
N TRP A 21 -1.45 -13.89 -1.48
CA TRP A 21 -2.31 -13.94 -2.66
C TRP A 21 -3.39 -12.86 -2.63
N ARG A 22 -3.99 -12.61 -1.46
CA ARG A 22 -4.98 -11.54 -1.30
C ARG A 22 -4.37 -10.16 -1.57
N LEU A 23 -3.22 -9.86 -0.97
CA LEU A 23 -2.52 -8.59 -1.20
C LEU A 23 -2.06 -8.44 -2.66
N LEU A 24 -1.58 -9.53 -3.28
CA LEU A 24 -1.16 -9.53 -4.68
C LEU A 24 -2.33 -9.29 -5.62
N ILE A 25 -3.43 -10.05 -5.47
CA ILE A 25 -4.62 -9.92 -6.33
C ILE A 25 -5.23 -8.53 -6.18
N GLY A 26 -5.37 -8.02 -4.95
CA GLY A 26 -5.84 -6.66 -4.71
C GLY A 26 -4.98 -5.61 -5.42
N SER A 27 -3.65 -5.78 -5.37
CA SER A 27 -2.70 -4.87 -6.04
C SER A 27 -2.81 -4.95 -7.56
N LEU A 28 -2.95 -6.16 -8.13
CA LEU A 28 -3.12 -6.33 -9.57
C LEU A 28 -4.43 -5.72 -10.07
N VAL A 29 -5.54 -5.95 -9.38
CA VAL A 29 -6.84 -5.35 -9.72
C VAL A 29 -6.73 -3.82 -9.68
N MET A 30 -6.15 -3.27 -8.61
CA MET A 30 -5.98 -1.83 -8.44
C MET A 30 -5.17 -1.22 -9.59
N LEU A 31 -4.00 -1.78 -9.88
CA LEU A 31 -3.06 -1.21 -10.85
C LEU A 31 -3.51 -1.41 -12.29
N VAL A 32 -3.99 -2.61 -12.65
CA VAL A 32 -4.41 -2.92 -14.02
C VAL A 32 -5.66 -2.13 -14.39
N ALA A 33 -6.64 -2.03 -13.48
CA ALA A 33 -7.85 -1.26 -13.74
C ALA A 33 -7.57 0.25 -13.82
N GLY A 34 -6.75 0.79 -12.92
CA GLY A 34 -6.30 2.19 -12.97
C GLY A 34 -5.60 2.48 -14.30
N TYR A 35 -4.59 1.70 -14.65
CA TYR A 35 -3.87 1.86 -15.92
C TYR A 35 -4.79 1.77 -17.14
N ALA A 36 -5.71 0.80 -17.18
CA ALA A 36 -6.65 0.66 -18.30
C ALA A 36 -7.54 1.89 -18.46
N GLY A 37 -7.91 2.54 -17.37
CA GLY A 37 -8.66 3.79 -17.40
C GLY A 37 -7.81 4.99 -17.84
N GLU A 38 -6.57 5.12 -17.37
CA GLU A 38 -5.63 6.19 -17.80
C GLU A 38 -5.25 6.08 -19.27
N ALA A 39 -5.04 4.86 -19.77
CA ALA A 39 -4.68 4.58 -21.15
C ALA A 39 -5.87 4.65 -22.13
N GLY A 40 -7.08 4.89 -21.63
CA GLY A 40 -8.30 4.92 -22.45
C GLY A 40 -8.72 3.56 -23.02
N LEU A 41 -8.18 2.46 -22.49
CA LEU A 41 -8.57 1.09 -22.86
C LEU A 41 -9.98 0.75 -22.36
N VAL A 42 -10.37 1.36 -21.25
CA VAL A 42 -11.73 1.35 -20.72
C VAL A 42 -12.17 2.77 -20.40
N ASN A 43 -13.47 2.93 -20.11
CA ASN A 43 -13.99 4.20 -19.59
C ASN A 43 -13.24 4.61 -18.30
N ALA A 44 -12.79 5.86 -18.22
CA ALA A 44 -11.98 6.35 -17.12
C ALA A 44 -12.67 6.23 -15.74
N TRP A 45 -14.00 6.42 -15.66
CA TRP A 45 -14.75 6.20 -14.42
C TRP A 45 -14.79 4.73 -14.03
N LEU A 46 -14.93 3.83 -15.00
CA LEU A 46 -14.89 2.39 -14.74
C LEU A 46 -13.53 1.96 -14.21
N GLY A 47 -12.44 2.40 -14.84
CA GLY A 47 -11.07 2.15 -14.37
C GLY A 47 -10.84 2.67 -12.95
N PHE A 48 -11.33 3.87 -12.66
CA PHE A 48 -11.25 4.47 -11.32
C PHE A 48 -12.00 3.68 -10.26
N VAL A 49 -13.27 3.33 -10.50
CA VAL A 49 -14.12 2.63 -9.52
C VAL A 49 -13.56 1.23 -9.21
N VAL A 50 -13.12 0.50 -10.23
CA VAL A 50 -12.52 -0.82 -10.04
C VAL A 50 -11.15 -0.71 -9.36
N GLY A 51 -10.36 0.30 -9.71
CA GLY A 51 -9.10 0.61 -9.04
C GLY A 51 -9.28 0.87 -7.55
N MET A 52 -10.25 1.72 -7.20
CA MET A 52 -10.65 2.03 -5.82
C MET A 52 -11.14 0.80 -5.06
N ALA A 53 -11.91 -0.09 -5.71
CA ALA A 53 -12.34 -1.34 -5.10
C ALA A 53 -11.15 -2.24 -4.72
N GLY A 54 -10.14 -2.34 -5.60
CA GLY A 54 -8.89 -3.06 -5.32
C GLY A 54 -8.14 -2.47 -4.13
N TRP A 55 -8.06 -1.14 -4.04
CA TRP A 55 -7.43 -0.45 -2.91
C TRP A 55 -8.18 -0.67 -1.59
N PHE A 56 -9.50 -0.52 -1.57
CA PHE A 56 -10.32 -0.76 -0.38
C PHE A 56 -10.28 -2.22 0.07
N TYR A 57 -10.18 -3.15 -0.87
CA TYR A 57 -9.94 -4.56 -0.55
C TYR A 57 -8.61 -4.77 0.20
N ILE A 58 -7.53 -4.11 -0.24
CA ILE A 58 -6.24 -4.13 0.47
C ILE A 58 -6.40 -3.52 1.87
N LEU A 59 -7.07 -2.37 2.00
CA LEU A 59 -7.30 -1.73 3.30
C LEU A 59 -8.08 -2.66 4.24
N TYR A 60 -9.12 -3.33 3.74
CA TYR A 60 -9.85 -4.32 4.52
C TYR A 60 -8.92 -5.42 5.03
N GLU A 61 -8.07 -6.01 4.18
CA GLU A 61 -7.20 -7.10 4.59
C GLU A 61 -6.14 -6.69 5.62
N ILE A 62 -5.57 -5.49 5.50
CA ILE A 62 -4.56 -5.02 6.46
C ILE A 62 -5.17 -4.56 7.79
N PHE A 63 -6.41 -4.07 7.82
CA PHE A 63 -7.05 -3.61 9.07
C PHE A 63 -7.84 -4.71 9.78
N ALA A 64 -8.74 -5.40 9.07
CA ALA A 64 -9.72 -6.31 9.67
C ALA A 64 -9.55 -7.78 9.22
N GLY A 65 -8.85 -7.99 8.11
CA GLY A 65 -8.61 -9.31 7.55
C GLY A 65 -7.48 -10.07 8.23
N GLU A 66 -7.04 -11.16 7.58
CA GLU A 66 -6.06 -12.08 8.17
C GLU A 66 -4.71 -11.41 8.41
N ALA A 67 -4.31 -10.47 7.53
CA ALA A 67 -3.05 -9.75 7.69
C ALA A 67 -3.06 -8.89 8.96
N GLY A 68 -4.18 -8.22 9.22
CA GLY A 68 -4.36 -7.39 10.40
C GLY A 68 -4.33 -8.16 11.73
N LYS A 69 -4.86 -9.39 11.73
CA LYS A 69 -4.86 -10.27 12.90
C LYS A 69 -3.49 -10.90 13.14
N ALA A 70 -2.84 -11.37 12.09
CA ALA A 70 -1.51 -11.99 12.17
C ALA A 70 -0.47 -11.04 12.79
N SER A 71 -0.51 -9.75 12.45
CA SER A 71 0.38 -8.77 13.07
C SER A 71 0.06 -8.52 14.55
N ALA A 72 -1.21 -8.50 14.95
CA ALA A 72 -1.60 -8.12 16.31
C ALA A 72 -1.31 -9.19 17.36
N GLU A 73 -1.31 -10.47 16.94
CA GLU A 73 -1.28 -11.60 17.89
C GLU A 73 0.08 -12.30 17.97
N GLN A 74 0.93 -12.20 16.94
CA GLN A 74 2.09 -13.11 16.79
C GLN A 74 3.44 -12.42 16.57
N ALA A 75 3.48 -11.10 16.34
CA ALA A 75 4.71 -10.39 15.99
C ALA A 75 5.31 -9.62 17.19
N PRO A 76 6.64 -9.43 17.24
CA PRO A 76 7.30 -8.55 18.22
C PRO A 76 6.74 -7.12 18.22
N ALA A 77 6.89 -6.40 19.34
CA ALA A 77 6.35 -5.03 19.48
C ALA A 77 6.88 -4.06 18.42
N SER A 78 8.15 -4.20 18.03
CA SER A 78 8.80 -3.44 16.96
C SER A 78 8.08 -3.64 15.61
N VAL A 79 7.70 -4.88 15.31
CA VAL A 79 7.02 -5.30 14.07
C VAL A 79 5.55 -4.86 14.07
N GLN A 80 4.87 -4.90 15.22
CA GLN A 80 3.52 -4.37 15.38
C GLN A 80 3.47 -2.86 15.10
N SER A 81 4.47 -2.11 15.58
CA SER A 81 4.61 -0.68 15.32
C SER A 81 4.85 -0.40 13.82
N ALA A 82 5.71 -1.20 13.18
CA ALA A 82 5.94 -1.13 11.74
C ALA A 82 4.66 -1.39 10.93
N PHE A 83 3.87 -2.39 11.34
CA PHE A 83 2.60 -2.73 10.71
C PHE A 83 1.55 -1.64 10.86
N SER A 84 1.44 -1.05 12.06
CA SER A 84 0.56 0.10 12.30
C SER A 84 0.94 1.29 11.42
N THR A 85 2.24 1.56 11.27
CA THR A 85 2.71 2.63 10.40
C THR A 85 2.45 2.33 8.92
N MET A 86 2.65 1.07 8.50
CA MET A 86 2.31 0.63 7.13
C MET A 86 0.83 0.85 6.82
N ARG A 87 -0.08 0.49 7.73
CA ARG A 87 -1.52 0.76 7.58
C ARG A 87 -1.79 2.24 7.27
N TRP A 88 -1.14 3.14 7.99
CA TRP A 88 -1.28 4.58 7.77
C TRP A 88 -0.71 5.05 6.43
N ILE A 89 0.44 4.51 5.99
CA ILE A 89 1.00 4.82 4.67
C ILE A 89 0.05 4.37 3.55
N VAL A 90 -0.48 3.14 3.63
CA VAL A 90 -1.40 2.60 2.61
C VAL A 90 -2.77 3.28 2.65
N THR A 91 -3.13 3.92 3.76
CA THR A 91 -4.40 4.66 3.89
C THR A 91 -4.25 6.11 3.45
N ILE A 92 -3.33 6.85 4.05
CA ILE A 92 -3.21 8.29 3.86
C ILE A 92 -2.25 8.60 2.72
N GLY A 93 -1.07 7.97 2.73
CA GLY A 93 -0.05 8.22 1.72
C GLY A 93 -0.50 7.78 0.33
N TRP A 94 -1.15 6.63 0.22
CA TRP A 94 -1.64 6.13 -1.07
C TRP A 94 -2.86 6.87 -1.59
N ALA A 95 -3.62 7.59 -0.74
CA ALA A 95 -4.78 8.37 -1.17
C ALA A 95 -4.41 9.46 -2.20
N ILE A 96 -3.14 9.85 -2.27
CA ILE A 96 -2.64 10.81 -3.26
C ILE A 96 -2.78 10.25 -4.68
N TYR A 97 -2.64 8.94 -4.89
CA TYR A 97 -2.74 8.32 -6.22
C TYR A 97 -4.16 8.43 -6.83
N PRO A 98 -5.25 7.98 -6.17
CA PRO A 98 -6.60 8.14 -6.72
C PRO A 98 -7.03 9.60 -6.80
N LEU A 99 -6.53 10.49 -5.92
CA LEU A 99 -6.76 11.93 -6.08
C LEU A 99 -6.12 12.46 -7.36
N GLY A 100 -4.87 12.07 -7.66
CA GLY A 100 -4.22 12.41 -8.92
C GLY A 100 -5.00 11.88 -10.12
N TYR A 101 -5.47 10.63 -10.05
CA TYR A 101 -6.30 10.05 -11.12
C TYR A 101 -7.56 10.89 -11.35
N PHE A 102 -8.28 11.22 -10.28
CA PHE A 102 -9.52 11.99 -10.35
C PHE A 102 -9.27 13.39 -10.95
N LEU A 103 -8.25 14.09 -10.46
CA LEU A 103 -7.92 15.44 -10.91
C LEU A 103 -7.42 15.46 -12.36
N GLY A 104 -6.70 14.42 -12.80
CA GLY A 104 -6.13 14.36 -14.14
C GLY A 104 -7.06 13.82 -15.21
N TYR A 105 -7.80 12.76 -14.91
CA TYR A 105 -8.50 11.96 -15.92
C TYR A 105 -10.02 12.03 -15.82
N LEU A 106 -10.58 12.40 -14.65
CA LEU A 106 -12.03 12.48 -14.47
C LEU A 106 -12.56 13.92 -14.52
N ASN A 107 -11.89 14.85 -13.84
CA ASN A 107 -12.30 16.26 -13.80
C ASN A 107 -11.41 17.16 -14.68
N GLY A 108 -10.25 16.67 -15.16
CA GLY A 108 -9.33 17.43 -16.02
C GLY A 108 -8.79 18.71 -15.40
N ALA A 109 -8.78 18.80 -14.07
CA ALA A 109 -8.39 19.99 -13.30
C ALA A 109 -6.87 20.15 -13.16
N ALA A 110 -6.10 19.08 -13.39
CA ALA A 110 -4.64 19.09 -13.34
C ALA A 110 -4.05 18.73 -14.70
N ASP A 111 -3.09 19.55 -15.18
CA ASP A 111 -2.32 19.21 -16.37
C ASP A 111 -1.31 18.09 -16.11
N ALA A 112 -0.75 17.53 -17.19
CA ALA A 112 0.18 16.42 -17.10
C ALA A 112 1.43 16.76 -16.26
N VAL A 113 1.90 18.00 -16.30
CA VAL A 113 3.10 18.41 -15.54
C VAL A 113 2.79 18.41 -14.04
N THR A 114 1.66 18.98 -13.65
CA THR A 114 1.18 19.05 -12.28
C THR A 114 0.93 17.65 -11.71
N LEU A 115 0.30 16.76 -12.48
CA LEU A 115 0.10 15.37 -12.08
C LEU A 115 1.42 14.64 -11.84
N ASN A 116 2.39 14.82 -12.73
CA ASN A 116 3.71 14.21 -12.56
C ASN A 116 4.40 14.72 -11.29
N VAL A 117 4.33 16.02 -10.98
CA VAL A 117 4.89 16.56 -9.73
C VAL A 117 4.21 15.96 -8.50
N ILE A 118 2.87 15.89 -8.49
CA ILE A 118 2.10 15.28 -7.40
C ILE A 118 2.49 13.82 -7.20
N TYR A 119 2.58 13.04 -8.28
CA TYR A 119 2.94 11.62 -8.20
C TYR A 119 4.39 11.39 -7.77
N ASN A 120 5.33 12.25 -8.16
CA ASN A 120 6.71 12.17 -7.67
C ASN A 120 6.76 12.45 -6.15
N ILE A 121 6.01 13.43 -5.65
CA ILE A 121 5.89 13.69 -4.21
C ILE A 121 5.25 12.48 -3.51
N ALA A 122 4.18 11.93 -4.09
CA ALA A 122 3.54 10.73 -3.58
C ALA A 122 4.54 9.57 -3.49
N ASP A 123 5.36 9.37 -4.50
CA ASP A 123 6.38 8.32 -4.54
C ASP A 123 7.48 8.54 -3.51
N VAL A 124 7.94 9.77 -3.31
CA VAL A 124 8.90 10.10 -2.25
C VAL A 124 8.33 9.72 -0.89
N VAL A 125 7.10 10.14 -0.59
CA VAL A 125 6.44 9.82 0.69
C VAL A 125 6.21 8.30 0.81
N ASN A 126 5.58 7.68 -0.18
CA ASN A 126 5.11 6.31 -0.08
C ASN A 126 6.23 5.27 -0.21
N LYS A 127 7.31 5.57 -0.93
CA LYS A 127 8.43 4.63 -1.10
C LYS A 127 9.53 4.87 -0.09
N ILE A 128 9.96 6.13 0.10
CA ILE A 128 11.08 6.42 1.00
C ILE A 128 10.65 6.32 2.47
N ALA A 129 9.52 6.93 2.85
CA ALA A 129 9.06 6.84 4.25
C ALA A 129 8.72 5.39 4.63
N PHE A 130 8.17 4.62 3.71
CA PHE A 130 7.91 3.19 3.93
C PHE A 130 9.17 2.39 4.23
N VAL A 131 10.21 2.54 3.40
CA VAL A 131 11.49 1.85 3.62
C VAL A 131 12.14 2.33 4.92
N ALA A 132 12.08 3.63 5.22
CA ALA A 132 12.63 4.18 6.46
C ALA A 132 11.95 3.61 7.71
N VAL A 133 10.63 3.45 7.69
CA VAL A 133 9.85 2.84 8.78
C VAL A 133 10.22 1.37 8.98
N ILE A 134 10.36 0.61 7.90
CA ILE A 134 10.78 -0.79 7.97
C ILE A 134 12.20 -0.90 8.55
N TRP A 135 13.11 -0.06 8.07
CA TRP A 135 14.50 -0.04 8.55
C TRP A 135 14.58 0.30 10.03
N ALA A 136 13.80 1.29 10.49
CA ALA A 136 13.72 1.65 11.89
C ALA A 136 13.21 0.49 12.76
N ALA A 137 12.17 -0.21 12.31
CA ALA A 137 11.64 -1.38 13.01
C ALA A 137 12.64 -2.54 13.07
N ALA A 138 13.32 -2.84 11.96
CA ALA A 138 14.33 -3.88 11.90
C ALA A 138 15.53 -3.59 12.83
N ASN A 139 15.97 -2.34 12.91
CA ASN A 139 17.06 -1.94 13.82
C ASN A 139 16.65 -2.02 15.30
N ALA A 140 15.40 -1.68 15.63
CA ALA A 140 14.89 -1.83 16.99
C ALA A 140 14.91 -3.31 17.41
N GLU A 141 14.38 -4.20 16.57
CA GLU A 141 14.40 -5.65 16.81
C GLU A 141 15.82 -6.21 16.93
N ALA A 142 16.72 -5.82 16.04
CA ALA A 142 18.11 -6.28 16.08
C ALA A 142 18.88 -5.79 17.31
N SER A 143 18.48 -4.66 17.90
CA SER A 143 19.07 -4.13 19.13
C SER A 143 18.57 -4.89 20.35
N GLU A 144 17.27 -5.23 20.39
CA GLU A 144 16.68 -6.05 21.45
C GLU A 144 17.26 -7.48 21.45
N ALA A 145 17.46 -8.09 20.28
CA ALA A 145 18.05 -9.43 20.16
C ALA A 145 19.52 -9.55 20.63
N LYS A 146 20.21 -8.42 20.81
CA LYS A 146 21.61 -8.36 21.28
C LYS A 146 21.73 -8.07 22.78
N ALA A 147 20.65 -7.67 23.43
CA ALA A 147 20.59 -7.35 24.86
C ALA A 147 20.28 -8.59 25.69
#